data_AF-A0A7Y7U6Y4-F1
#
_entry.id   AF-A0A7Y7U6Y4-F1
#
_cell.length_a   1.000
_cell.length_b   1.000
_cell.length_c   1.000
_cell.angle_alpha   90.00
_cell.angle_beta   90.00
_cell.angle_gamma   90.00
#
_symmetry.space_group_name_H-M   'P 1'
#
loop_
_entity.id
_entity.type
_entity.pdbx_description
1 polymer ?
#
loop_
_entity_poly.entity_id
_entity_poly.type
_entity_poly.pdbx_seq_one_letter_code
_entity_poly.pdbx_strand_id
1 'polypeptide(L)' 'MTIIFLLIGISLLVALLFLGAFLWSVRSGQYDDTYTPSVRMLFDEEEPPLK' A
#
# COMPACT_ATOMS: atom_id res chain seq x y z
N MET A 1 8.70 31.73 15.87
CA MET A 1 8.82 30.59 16.81
C MET A 1 7.57 29.73 16.87
N THR A 2 6.36 30.29 16.81
CA THR A 2 5.09 29.53 16.74
C THR A 2 5.01 28.55 15.56
N ILE A 3 5.51 28.96 14.38
CA ILE A 3 5.48 28.12 13.17
C ILE A 3 6.27 26.81 13.35
N ILE A 4 7.33 26.81 14.16
CA ILE A 4 8.18 25.64 14.36
C ILE A 4 7.40 24.54 15.09
N PHE A 5 6.61 24.90 16.10
CA PHE A 5 5.75 23.95 16.80
C PHE A 5 4.66 23.34 15.91
N LEU A 6 4.08 24.15 15.00
CA LEU A 6 3.13 23.67 13.99
C LEU A 6 3.79 22.67 13.04
N LEU A 7 4.98 23.01 12.52
CA LEU A 7 5.73 22.15 11.59
C LEU A 7 6.15 20.83 12.24
N ILE A 8 6.55 20.86 13.52
CA ILE A 8 6.85 19.64 14.28
C ILE A 8 5.61 18.75 14.36
N GLY A 9 4.45 19.30 14.71
CA GLY A 9 3.20 18.55 14.77
C GLY A 9 2.81 17.92 13.42
N ILE A 10 2.90 18.70 12.34
CA ILE A 10 2.62 18.20 10.99
C ILE A 10 3.61 17.10 10.59
N SER A 11 4.91 17.28 10.84
CA SER A 11 5.93 16.29 10.49
C SER A 11 5.73 14.96 11.22
N LEU A 12 5.36 15.01 12.51
CA LEU A 12 5.07 13.83 13.30
C LEU A 12 3.81 13.12 12.80
N LEU A 13 2.75 13.87 12.48
CA LEU A 13 1.53 13.32 11.91
C LEU A 13 1.82 12.59 10.59
N VAL A 14 2.57 13.23 9.69
CA VAL A 14 2.96 12.62 8.41
C VAL A 14 3.79 11.36 8.64
N ALA A 15 4.76 11.38 9.55
CA ALA A 15 5.55 10.19 9.88
C ALA A 15 4.69 9.03 10.40
N LEU A 16 3.72 9.31 11.28
CA LEU A 16 2.78 8.30 11.79
C LEU A 16 1.86 7.77 10.71
N LEU A 17 1.39 8.62 9.79
CA LEU A 17 0.58 8.18 8.64
C LEU A 17 1.37 7.22 7.74
N PHE A 18 2.60 7.57 7.38
CA PHE A 18 3.46 6.70 6.58
C PHE A 18 3.76 5.39 7.28
N LEU A 19 4.07 5.43 8.59
CA LEU A 19 4.30 4.22 9.38
C LEU A 19 3.04 3.34 9.45
N GLY A 20 1.86 3.94 9.68
CA GLY A 20 0.59 3.23 9.72
C GLY A 20 0.25 2.57 8.38
N ALA A 21 0.40 3.30 7.28
CA ALA A 21 0.23 2.76 5.92
C ALA A 21 1.22 1.63 5.62
N PHE A 22 2.48 1.78 6.04
CA PHE A 22 3.50 0.75 5.89
C PHE A 22 3.14 -0.53 6.65
N LEU A 23 2.78 -0.43 7.93
CA LEU A 23 2.38 -1.58 8.74
C LEU A 23 1.11 -2.25 8.19
N TRP A 24 0.15 -1.47 7.71
CA TRP A 24 -1.04 -2.00 7.04
C TRP A 24 -0.67 -2.76 5.76
N SER A 25 0.22 -2.20 4.93
CA SER A 25 0.70 -2.83 3.70
C SER A 25 1.43 -4.16 3.93
N VAL A 26 2.28 -4.22 4.96
CA VAL A 26 2.98 -5.46 5.34
C VAL A 26 1.98 -6.49 5.86
N ARG A 27 1.01 -6.09 6.69
CA ARG A 27 -0.01 -7.00 7.23
C ARG A 27 -1.02 -7.48 6.19
N SER A 28 -1.27 -6.71 5.13
CA SER A 28 -2.18 -7.10 4.05
C SER A 28 -1.54 -8.07 3.04
N GLY A 29 -0.26 -8.44 3.22
CA GLY A 29 0.41 -9.41 2.35
C GLY A 29 0.70 -8.87 0.95
N GLN A 30 0.64 -7.55 0.74
CA GLN A 30 0.91 -6.94 -0.57
C GLN A 30 2.32 -7.25 -1.09
N TYR A 31 3.28 -7.52 -0.19
CA TYR A 31 4.65 -7.86 -0.56
C TYR A 31 4.87 -9.35 -0.80
N ASP A 32 3.90 -10.20 -0.46
CA ASP A 32 4.03 -11.66 -0.62
C ASP A 32 3.78 -12.08 -2.08
N ASP A 33 3.04 -11.28 -2.85
CA ASP A 33 2.76 -11.54 -4.26
C ASP A 33 3.81 -10.90 -5.17
N THR A 34 4.90 -11.63 -5.41
CA THR A 34 6.02 -11.18 -6.26
C THR A 34 5.90 -11.58 -7.73
N TYR A 35 4.86 -12.31 -8.13
CA TYR A 35 4.80 -12.97 -9.45
C TYR A 35 3.43 -12.86 -10.13
N THR A 36 2.34 -13.08 -9.40
CA THR A 36 1.00 -13.10 -9.98
C THR A 36 0.52 -11.76 -10.57
N PRO A 37 0.95 -10.54 -10.17
CA PRO A 37 0.34 -9.30 -10.67
C PRO A 37 0.59 -9.04 -12.15
N SER A 38 1.80 -9.30 -12.64
CA SER A 38 2.18 -9.08 -14.05
C SER A 38 1.64 -10.17 -14.98
N VAL A 39 1.48 -11.38 -14.43
CA VAL A 39 1.12 -12.57 -15.19
C VAL A 39 -0.40 -12.75 -15.28
N ARG A 40 -1.15 -12.26 -14.28
CA ARG A 40 -2.62 -12.27 -14.26
C ARG A 40 -3.23 -11.62 -15.50
N MET A 41 -2.74 -10.44 -15.89
CA MET A 41 -3.24 -9.73 -17.08
C MET A 41 -3.11 -10.52 -18.39
N LEU A 42 -2.15 -11.47 -18.47
CA LEU A 42 -1.94 -12.29 -19.66
C LEU A 42 -2.87 -13.51 -19.74
N PHE A 43 -3.43 -13.93 -18.61
CA PHE A 43 -4.24 -15.16 -18.50
C PHE A 43 -5.69 -14.90 -18.04
N ASP A 44 -6.05 -13.66 -17.71
CA ASP A 44 -7.42 -13.26 -17.32
C ASP A 44 -8.48 -13.49 -18.43
N GLU A 45 -8.06 -13.70 -19.69
CA GLU A 45 -8.97 -13.97 -20.83
C GLU A 45 -9.28 -15.46 -21.03
N GLU A 46 -8.65 -16.39 -20.28
CA GLU A 46 -8.77 -17.84 -20.48
C GLU A 46 -9.81 -18.55 -19.59
N GLU A 47 -10.68 -17.84 -18.86
CA GLU A 47 -11.81 -18.52 -18.18
C GLU A 47 -13.00 -18.67 -19.16
N PRO A 48 -13.23 -19.85 -19.76
CA PRO A 48 -14.43 -20.08 -20.53
C PRO A 48 -15.66 -19.98 -19.60
N PRO A 49 -16.77 -19.38 -20.05
CA PRO A 49 -17.99 -19.36 -19.26
C PRO A 49 -18.40 -20.79 -18.93
N LEU A 50 -18.49 -21.10 -17.64
CA LEU A 50 -19.03 -22.36 -17.14
C LEU A 50 -20.44 -22.53 -17.72
N LYS A 51 -20.60 -23.57 -18.56
CA LYS A 51 -21.91 -24.03 -19.03
C LYS A 51 -22.70 -24.66 -17.89
#